data_AF-A0A969CSD1-F1
#
_entry.id   AF-A0A969CSD1-F1
#
_cell.length_a   1.000
_cell.length_b   1.000
_cell.length_c   1.000
_cell.angle_alpha   90.00
_cell.angle_beta   90.00
_cell.angle_gamma   90.00
#
_symmetry.space_group_name_H-M   'P 1'
#
loop_
_entity.id
_entity.type
_entity.pdbx_description
1 polymer ?
#
loop_
_entity_poly.entity_id
_entity_poly.type
_entity_poly.pdbx_seq_one_letter_code
_entity_poly.pdbx_strand_id
1 'polypeptide(L)'
;MSDTAKQLLKILIGAAWLDGQVQPEEQQRLHQIAQQKGLLDDAELHPWLNGQRSVSAEECHLWIDEYLGPNPALEKVQALLEEISGLIYSDSDVDDSEAQLLIELQQKEDA
;
A
#
# COMPACT_ATOMS: atom_id res chain seq x y z
N MET A 1 -17.34 5.58 7.74
CA MET A 1 -16.36 6.04 6.73
C MET A 1 -15.72 4.78 6.16
N SER A 2 -15.52 4.68 4.84
CA SER A 2 -15.36 3.37 4.18
C SER A 2 -14.10 2.63 4.68
N ASP A 3 -14.31 1.49 5.33
CA ASP A 3 -13.23 0.58 5.75
C ASP A 3 -12.24 0.28 4.62
N THR A 4 -12.74 0.31 3.38
CA THR A 4 -11.96 0.16 2.15
C THR A 4 -10.86 1.21 1.96
N ALA A 5 -11.13 2.49 2.26
CA ALA A 5 -10.12 3.55 2.10
C ALA A 5 -9.00 3.40 3.13
N LYS A 6 -9.36 3.00 4.35
CA LYS A 6 -8.40 2.69 5.42
C LYS A 6 -7.55 1.46 5.06
N GLN A 7 -8.18 0.38 4.60
CA GLN A 7 -7.47 -0.84 4.18
C GLN A 7 -6.50 -0.57 3.04
N LEU A 8 -6.94 0.20 2.03
CA LEU A 8 -6.06 0.61 0.93
C LEU A 8 -4.84 1.38 1.45
N LEU A 9 -5.05 2.36 2.34
CA LEU A 9 -3.94 3.12 2.91
C LEU A 9 -3.00 2.25 3.75
N LYS A 10 -3.52 1.24 4.48
CA LYS A 10 -2.67 0.26 5.18
C LYS A 10 -1.80 -0.53 4.21
N ILE A 11 -2.35 -0.98 3.08
CA ILE A 11 -1.57 -1.69 2.06
C ILE A 11 -0.49 -0.80 1.48
N LEU A 12 -0.81 0.45 1.15
CA LEU A 12 0.17 1.41 0.63
C LEU A 12 1.32 1.65 1.61
N ILE A 13 0.99 1.82 2.90
CA ILE A 13 1.99 1.89 3.96
C ILE A 13 2.83 0.62 3.99
N GLY A 14 2.21 -0.57 3.93
CA GLY A 14 2.92 -1.84 3.93
C GLY A 14 3.87 -2.01 2.74
N ALA A 15 3.46 -1.55 1.56
CA ALA A 15 4.27 -1.60 0.34
C ALA A 15 5.54 -0.76 0.49
N ALA A 16 5.42 0.49 0.97
CA ALA A 16 6.56 1.38 1.21
C ALA A 16 7.52 0.90 2.32
N TRP A 17 7.11 -0.08 3.13
CA TRP A 17 7.95 -0.66 4.19
C TRP A 17 8.68 -1.94 3.74
N LEU A 18 8.43 -2.44 2.52
CA LEU A 18 8.97 -3.73 2.08
C LEU A 18 10.50 -3.77 2.09
N ASP A 19 11.14 -2.65 1.78
CA ASP A 19 12.60 -2.53 1.78
C ASP A 19 13.20 -2.20 3.16
N GLY A 20 12.36 -2.25 4.21
CA GLY A 20 12.75 -2.08 5.61
C GLY A 20 12.87 -0.63 6.08
N GLN A 21 12.71 0.33 5.18
CA GLN A 21 12.59 1.77 5.46
C GLN A 21 11.66 2.41 4.43
N VAL A 22 10.86 3.40 4.86
CA VAL A 22 10.05 4.21 3.94
C VAL A 22 10.89 5.39 3.47
N GLN A 23 10.93 5.63 2.17
CA GLN A 23 11.66 6.76 1.60
C GLN A 23 10.91 8.09 1.86
N PRO A 24 11.60 9.24 1.99
CA PRO A 24 10.95 10.53 2.26
C PRO A 24 9.86 10.91 1.24
N GLU A 25 10.06 10.56 -0.02
CA GLU A 25 9.18 10.81 -1.15
C GLU A 25 7.88 9.99 -1.02
N GLU A 26 8.00 8.70 -0.73
CA GLU A 26 6.88 7.81 -0.44
C GLU A 26 6.13 8.24 0.82
N GLN A 27 6.86 8.61 1.88
CA GLN A 27 6.30 9.14 3.12
C GLN A 27 5.43 10.37 2.82
N GLN A 28 5.91 11.30 1.98
CA GLN A 28 5.14 12.46 1.55
C GLN A 28 3.92 12.05 0.72
N ARG A 29 4.07 11.08 -0.18
CA ARG A 29 2.99 10.55 -1.01
C ARG A 29 1.90 9.90 -0.15
N LEU A 30 2.26 9.08 0.83
CA LEU A 30 1.35 8.47 1.80
C LEU A 30 0.55 9.53 2.58
N HIS A 31 1.20 10.61 3.02
CA HIS A 31 0.51 11.74 3.69
C HIS A 31 -0.48 12.44 2.76
N GLN A 32 -0.12 12.67 1.50
CA GLN A 32 -1.03 13.25 0.51
C GLN A 32 -2.26 12.36 0.29
N ILE A 33 -2.06 11.06 0.13
CA ILE A 33 -3.13 10.08 -0.04
C ILE A 33 -4.03 10.03 1.20
N ALA A 34 -3.43 10.01 2.40
CA ALA A 34 -4.16 10.07 3.67
C ALA A 34 -5.00 11.35 3.79
N GLN A 35 -4.45 12.50 3.41
CA GLN A 35 -5.18 13.77 3.42
C GLN A 35 -6.35 13.75 2.43
N GLN A 36 -6.14 13.29 1.20
CA GLN A 36 -7.17 13.21 0.16
C GLN A 36 -8.32 12.26 0.55
N LYS A 37 -8.00 11.17 1.24
CA LYS A 37 -8.99 10.18 1.71
C LYS A 37 -9.58 10.53 3.09
N GLY A 38 -9.15 11.64 3.72
CA GLY A 38 -9.65 12.10 5.01
C GLY A 38 -9.22 11.24 6.21
N LEU A 39 -8.06 10.59 6.11
CA LEU A 39 -7.51 9.60 7.06
C LEU A 39 -6.27 10.09 7.80
N LEU A 40 -5.86 11.35 7.60
CA LEU A 40 -4.64 11.90 8.20
C LEU A 40 -4.67 11.86 9.75
N ASP A 41 -5.84 12.10 10.34
CA ASP A 41 -6.05 12.10 11.80
C ASP A 41 -6.53 10.73 12.33
N ASP A 42 -6.47 9.67 11.53
CA ASP A 42 -6.88 8.34 11.97
C ASP A 42 -5.88 7.76 12.99
N ALA A 43 -6.32 7.61 14.23
CA ALA A 43 -5.47 7.16 15.34
C ALA A 43 -4.89 5.74 15.15
N GLU A 44 -5.54 4.89 14.36
CA GLU A 44 -5.02 3.55 14.04
C GLU A 44 -3.86 3.64 13.05
N LEU A 45 -3.97 4.53 12.05
CA LEU A 45 -2.99 4.67 10.98
C LEU A 45 -1.78 5.53 11.37
N HIS A 46 -1.99 6.45 12.30
CA HIS A 46 -0.99 7.43 12.72
C HIS A 46 0.40 6.84 13.06
N PRO A 47 0.54 5.72 13.78
CA PRO A 47 1.85 5.16 14.10
C PRO A 47 2.62 4.71 12.86
N TRP A 48 1.96 4.14 11.86
CA TRP A 48 2.62 3.72 10.64
C TRP A 48 2.87 4.89 9.69
N LEU A 49 1.89 5.79 9.54
CA LEU A 49 2.02 7.00 8.71
C LEU A 49 3.20 7.88 9.14
N ASN A 50 3.52 7.95 10.43
CA ASN A 50 4.64 8.74 10.94
C ASN A 50 5.93 7.92 11.14
N GLY A 51 5.96 6.68 10.64
CA GLY A 51 7.10 5.78 10.77
C GLY A 51 7.47 5.41 12.22
N GLN A 52 6.54 5.55 13.16
CA GLN A 52 6.70 5.13 14.56
C GLN A 52 6.62 3.61 14.71
N ARG A 53 6.01 2.93 13.73
CA ARG A 53 5.92 1.48 13.62
C ARG A 53 6.20 1.07 12.18
N SER A 54 7.09 0.10 12.00
CA SER A 54 7.32 -0.56 10.72
C SER A 54 6.25 -1.61 10.43
N VAL A 55 6.11 -1.97 9.16
CA VAL A 55 5.25 -3.06 8.70
C VAL A 55 6.14 -4.18 8.16
N SER A 56 5.87 -5.42 8.53
CA SER A 56 6.57 -6.55 7.92
C SER A 56 5.98 -6.90 6.55
N ALA A 57 6.76 -7.54 5.68
CA ALA A 57 6.23 -8.06 4.41
C ALA A 57 5.03 -8.98 4.63
N GLU A 58 5.07 -9.83 5.66
CA GLU A 58 3.95 -10.72 6.04
C GLU A 58 2.67 -9.94 6.38
N GLU A 59 2.78 -8.83 7.13
CA GLU A 59 1.64 -7.96 7.44
C GLU A 59 1.10 -7.29 6.18
N CYS A 60 1.99 -6.83 5.28
CA CYS A 60 1.62 -6.23 4.01
C CYS A 60 0.81 -7.21 3.13
N HIS A 61 1.34 -8.42 2.92
CA HIS A 61 0.65 -9.45 2.14
C HIS A 61 -0.68 -9.87 2.77
N LEU A 62 -0.75 -9.99 4.10
CA LEU A 62 -2.00 -10.28 4.80
C LEU A 62 -3.06 -9.21 4.52
N TRP A 63 -2.70 -7.93 4.58
CA TRP A 63 -3.66 -6.84 4.30
C TRP A 63 -4.13 -6.84 2.83
N ILE A 64 -3.25 -7.19 1.89
CA ILE A 64 -3.61 -7.35 0.48
C ILE A 64 -4.64 -8.48 0.32
N ASP A 65 -4.37 -9.64 0.91
CA ASP A 65 -5.27 -10.79 0.81
C ASP A 65 -6.62 -10.53 1.52
N GLU A 66 -6.62 -9.83 2.67
CA GLU A 66 -7.84 -9.39 3.35
C GLU A 66 -8.65 -8.39 2.51
N TYR A 67 -7.96 -7.47 1.83
CA TYR A 67 -8.60 -6.48 0.97
C TYR A 67 -9.18 -7.14 -0.28
N LEU A 68 -8.43 -7.99 -0.97
CA LEU A 68 -8.86 -8.66 -2.20
C LEU A 68 -9.92 -9.74 -1.92
N GLY A 69 -9.78 -10.45 -0.81
CA GLY A 69 -10.61 -11.61 -0.47
C GLY A 69 -10.28 -12.84 -1.34
N PRO A 70 -11.01 -13.95 -1.14
CA PRO A 70 -10.68 -15.25 -1.77
C PRO A 70 -10.96 -15.34 -3.28
N ASN A 71 -11.74 -14.42 -3.84
CA ASN A 71 -12.03 -14.35 -5.28
C ASN A 71 -12.21 -12.88 -5.67
N PRO A 72 -11.10 -12.13 -5.80
CA PRO A 72 -11.17 -10.70 -6.09
C PRO A 72 -11.74 -10.46 -7.49
N ALA A 73 -12.54 -9.40 -7.64
CA ALA A 73 -12.89 -8.92 -8.95
C ALA A 73 -11.63 -8.31 -9.62
N LEU A 74 -11.47 -8.55 -10.93
CA LEU A 74 -10.37 -8.01 -11.73
C LEU A 74 -10.18 -6.49 -11.53
N GLU A 75 -11.28 -5.75 -11.57
CA GLU A 75 -11.29 -4.29 -11.34
C GLU A 75 -10.69 -3.88 -10.00
N LYS A 76 -10.85 -4.72 -8.96
CA LYS A 76 -10.33 -4.46 -7.62
C LYS A 76 -8.82 -4.69 -7.55
N VAL A 77 -8.33 -5.72 -8.25
CA VAL A 77 -6.89 -5.99 -8.37
C VAL A 77 -6.22 -4.86 -9.16
N GLN A 78 -6.80 -4.48 -10.31
CA GLN A 78 -6.29 -3.38 -11.14
C GLN A 78 -6.25 -2.04 -10.40
N ALA A 79 -7.33 -1.71 -9.67
CA ALA A 79 -7.35 -0.48 -8.87
C ALA A 79 -6.30 -0.49 -7.75
N LEU A 80 -6.05 -1.65 -7.13
CA LEU A 80 -5.00 -1.79 -6.13
C LEU A 80 -3.60 -1.64 -6.75
N LEU A 81 -3.38 -2.28 -7.90
CA LEU A 81 -2.13 -2.20 -8.64
C LEU A 81 -1.82 -0.76 -9.07
N GLU A 82 -2.83 0.00 -9.53
CA GLU A 82 -2.68 1.40 -9.92
C GLU A 82 -2.27 2.29 -8.73
N GLU A 83 -2.91 2.11 -7.56
CA GLU A 83 -2.58 2.88 -6.35
C GLU A 83 -1.17 2.54 -5.84
N ILE A 84 -0.79 1.27 -5.83
CA ILE A 84 0.56 0.83 -5.42
C ILE A 84 1.62 1.30 -6.43
N SER A 85 1.35 1.18 -7.73
CA SER A 85 2.25 1.70 -8.77
C SER A 85 2.42 3.22 -8.66
N GLY A 86 1.35 3.95 -8.36
CA GLY A 86 1.41 5.41 -8.15
C GLY A 86 2.10 5.85 -6.85
N LEU A 87 2.37 4.91 -5.94
CA LEU A 87 3.22 5.12 -4.77
C LEU A 87 4.68 4.79 -5.09
N ILE A 88 4.94 3.60 -5.63
CA ILE A 88 6.30 3.11 -5.94
C ILE A 88 6.97 3.98 -7.00
N TYR A 89 6.27 4.26 -8.11
CA TYR A 89 6.78 5.17 -9.16
C TYR A 89 6.62 6.65 -8.81
N SER A 90 6.35 7.00 -7.55
CA SER A 90 6.33 8.40 -7.13
C SER A 90 7.73 9.00 -7.04
N ASP A 91 8.76 8.15 -6.97
CA ASP A 91 10.16 8.51 -7.18
C ASP A 91 10.77 7.80 -8.42
N SER A 92 12.02 8.12 -8.74
CA SER A 92 12.79 7.59 -9.87
C SER A 92 13.51 6.28 -9.54
N ASP A 93 13.46 5.83 -8.29
CA ASP A 93 14.07 4.59 -7.82
C ASP A 93 12.97 3.63 -7.38
N VAL A 94 13.05 2.38 -7.82
CA VAL A 94 12.12 1.31 -7.47
C VAL A 94 12.94 0.15 -6.96
N ASP A 95 12.72 -0.22 -5.70
CA ASP A 95 13.48 -1.27 -5.06
C ASP A 95 13.03 -2.68 -5.55
N ASP A 96 13.90 -3.68 -5.37
CA ASP A 96 13.63 -5.05 -5.81
C ASP A 96 12.37 -5.65 -5.15
N SER A 97 12.10 -5.33 -3.88
CA SER A 97 10.94 -5.85 -3.15
C SER A 97 9.62 -5.23 -3.63
N GLU A 98 9.63 -3.94 -3.95
CA GLU A 98 8.50 -3.21 -4.55
C GLU A 98 8.17 -3.74 -5.94
N ALA A 99 9.19 -3.93 -6.78
CA ALA A 99 9.02 -4.52 -8.10
C ALA A 99 8.45 -5.95 -8.01
N GLN A 100 8.93 -6.74 -7.05
CA GLN A 100 8.43 -8.08 -6.79
C GLN A 100 6.95 -8.07 -6.37
N LEU A 101 6.54 -7.14 -5.51
CA LEU A 101 5.14 -6.96 -5.12
C LEU A 101 4.24 -6.67 -6.34
N LEU A 102 4.67 -5.79 -7.24
CA LEU A 102 3.92 -5.46 -8.46
C LEU A 102 3.74 -6.69 -9.37
N ILE A 103 4.80 -7.49 -9.53
CA ILE A 103 4.76 -8.74 -10.32
C ILE A 103 3.75 -9.72 -9.70
N GLU A 104 3.76 -9.89 -8.38
CA GLU A 104 2.83 -10.79 -7.69
C GLU A 104 1.36 -10.35 -7.83
N LEU A 105 1.09 -9.05 -7.75
CA LEU A 105 -0.24 -8.51 -7.96
C LEU A 105 -0.69 -8.67 -9.42
N GLN A 106 0.20 -8.46 -10.39
CA GLN A 106 -0.10 -8.69 -11.81
C GLN A 106 -0.46 -10.15 -12.09
N GLN A 107 0.23 -11.11 -11.45
CA GLN A 107 -0.11 -12.54 -11.59
C GLN A 107 -1.49 -12.87 -11.03
N LYS A 108 -1.96 -12.15 -9.99
CA LYS A 108 -3.32 -12.31 -9.44
C LYS A 108 -4.39 -11.66 -10.35
N GLU A 109 -4.01 -10.74 -11.23
CA GLU A 109 -4.90 -10.18 -12.27
C GLU A 109 -5.18 -11.21 -13.38
N ASP A 110 -4.17 -11.98 -13.77
CA ASP A 110 -4.24 -12.95 -14.87
C ASP A 110 -4.79 -14.34 -14.46
N ALA A 111 -5.07 -14.56 -13.18
CA ALA A 111 -5.48 -15.85 -12.58
C ALA A 111 -7.00 -16.05 -12.53
#